data_AF-A0A935YH87-F1
#
_entry.id   AF-A0A935YH87-F1
#
_cell.length_a   1.000
_cell.length_b   1.000
_cell.length_c   1.000
_cell.angle_alpha   90.00
_cell.angle_beta   90.00
_cell.angle_gamma   90.00
#
_symmetry.space_group_name_H-M   'P 1'
#
loop_
_entity.id
_entity.type
_entity.pdbx_description
1 polymer ?
#
loop_
_entity_poly.entity_id
_entity_poly.type
_entity_poly.pdbx_seq_one_letter_code
_entity_poly.pdbx_strand_id
1 'polypeptide(L)'
;MTATLAHPFRIDANGSAVTIEQGSVRHAAEACGHIISCTAGERALAPLWGLIDPSGTRINPDEIRATIGYAEPGLDALRVEVTESNDNTVAVDIDVDWASTDDEEG
;
A
#
# COMPACT_ATOMS: atom_id res chain seq x y z
N MET A 1 -8.71 -20.32 5.98
CA MET A 1 -7.89 -19.29 5.31
C MET A 1 -8.84 -18.29 4.68
N THR A 2 -8.72 -17.04 5.08
CA THR A 2 -9.50 -15.92 4.51
C THR A 2 -8.75 -15.40 3.28
N ALA A 3 -9.48 -15.03 2.23
CA ALA A 3 -8.90 -14.63 0.95
C ALA A 3 -9.33 -13.22 0.56
N THR A 4 -8.40 -12.44 0.03
CA THR A 4 -8.63 -11.08 -0.50
C THR A 4 -8.55 -11.11 -2.02
N LEU A 5 -9.33 -10.28 -2.72
CA LEU A 5 -9.17 -10.08 -4.17
C LEU A 5 -7.77 -9.53 -4.46
N ALA A 6 -7.09 -10.08 -5.47
CA ALA A 6 -5.78 -9.58 -5.87
C ALA A 6 -5.88 -8.15 -6.44
N HIS A 7 -4.85 -7.36 -6.21
CA HIS A 7 -4.60 -6.09 -6.87
C HIS A 7 -3.41 -6.23 -7.85
N PRO A 8 -3.57 -5.95 -9.16
CA PRO A 8 -4.82 -5.57 -9.81
C PRO A 8 -5.82 -6.74 -9.87
N PHE A 9 -7.11 -6.39 -9.94
CA PHE A 9 -8.19 -7.37 -10.09
C PHE A 9 -8.02 -8.13 -11.41
N ARG A 10 -8.08 -9.46 -11.34
CA ARG A 10 -7.90 -10.36 -12.48
C ARG A 10 -8.89 -11.50 -12.42
N ILE A 11 -9.25 -12.00 -13.60
CA ILE A 11 -10.00 -13.23 -13.79
C ILE A 11 -9.06 -14.27 -14.39
N ASP A 12 -9.03 -15.48 -13.83
CA ASP A 12 -8.22 -16.57 -14.34
C ASP A 12 -8.86 -17.26 -15.57
N ALA A 13 -8.16 -18.23 -16.16
CA ALA A 13 -8.64 -18.97 -17.32
C ALA A 13 -9.93 -19.78 -17.07
N ASN A 14 -10.28 -20.01 -15.80
CA ASN A 14 -11.49 -20.71 -15.39
C ASN A 14 -12.65 -19.75 -15.10
N GLY A 15 -12.46 -18.44 -15.30
CA GLY A 15 -13.47 -17.43 -15.01
C GLY A 15 -13.57 -17.06 -13.52
N SER A 16 -12.59 -17.48 -12.70
CA SER A 16 -12.58 -17.20 -11.26
C SER A 16 -11.81 -15.92 -10.94
N ALA A 17 -12.28 -15.16 -9.94
CA ALA A 17 -11.53 -14.01 -9.43
C ALA A 17 -10.23 -14.50 -8.78
N VAL A 18 -9.11 -13.90 -9.19
CA VAL A 18 -7.81 -14.19 -8.58
C VAL A 18 -7.80 -13.60 -7.17
N THR A 19 -7.49 -14.44 -6.19
CA THR A 19 -7.36 -14.05 -4.79
C THR A 19 -5.95 -14.29 -4.27
N ILE A 20 -5.65 -13.66 -3.15
CA ILE A 20 -4.43 -13.88 -2.37
C ILE A 20 -4.78 -14.19 -0.93
N GLU A 21 -3.87 -14.87 -0.24
CA GLU A 21 -4.03 -15.19 1.18
C GLU A 21 -3.96 -13.90 2.02
N GLN A 22 -5.03 -13.64 2.78
CA GLN A 22 -5.08 -12.51 3.69
C GLN A 22 -4.05 -12.68 4.80
N GLY A 23 -3.29 -11.62 5.08
CA GLY A 23 -2.23 -11.62 6.09
C GLY A 23 -0.87 -12.13 5.58
N SER A 24 -0.78 -12.55 4.31
CA SER A 24 0.51 -12.90 3.70
C SER A 24 1.35 -11.64 3.39
N VAL A 25 2.67 -11.81 3.21
CA VAL A 25 3.57 -10.74 2.73
C VAL A 25 3.11 -10.18 1.38
N ARG A 26 2.58 -11.05 0.50
CA ARG A 26 2.01 -10.61 -0.77
C ARG A 26 0.78 -9.70 -0.57
N HIS A 27 -0.05 -9.99 0.43
CA HIS A 27 -1.18 -9.13 0.79
C HIS A 27 -0.71 -7.78 1.31
N ALA A 28 0.34 -7.72 2.13
CA ALA A 28 0.92 -6.47 2.59
C ALA A 28 1.42 -5.62 1.41
N ALA A 29 2.18 -6.23 0.49
CA ALA A 29 2.70 -5.56 -0.69
C ALA A 29 1.59 -5.04 -1.61
N GLU A 30 0.55 -5.85 -1.90
CA GLU A 30 -0.57 -5.43 -2.76
C GLU A 30 -1.42 -4.32 -2.09
N ALA A 31 -1.61 -4.36 -0.77
CA ALA A 31 -2.31 -3.31 -0.03
C ALA A 31 -1.52 -1.99 -0.01
N CYS A 32 -0.23 -2.04 0.33
CA CYS A 32 0.66 -0.87 0.28
C CYS A 32 0.73 -0.27 -1.12
N GLY A 33 0.94 -1.11 -2.14
CA GLY A 33 0.98 -0.69 -3.54
C GLY A 33 -0.32 -0.01 -3.97
N HIS A 34 -1.47 -0.51 -3.51
CA HIS A 34 -2.76 0.12 -3.80
C HIS A 34 -2.92 1.49 -3.13
N ILE A 35 -2.48 1.64 -1.87
CA ILE A 35 -2.52 2.91 -1.13
C ILE A 35 -1.73 3.98 -1.88
N ILE A 36 -0.47 3.70 -2.21
CA ILE A 36 0.42 4.68 -2.86
C ILE A 36 0.03 4.99 -4.31
N SER A 37 -0.77 4.13 -4.94
CA SER A 37 -1.25 4.34 -6.31
C SER A 37 -2.50 5.21 -6.41
N CYS A 38 -3.12 5.55 -5.27
CA CYS A 38 -4.32 6.38 -5.22
C CYS A 38 -4.00 7.81 -4.79
N THR A 39 -4.86 8.73 -5.22
CA THR A 39 -4.81 10.13 -4.82
C THR A 39 -5.81 10.40 -3.69
N ALA A 40 -5.39 11.16 -2.68
CA ALA A 40 -6.31 11.67 -1.66
C ALA A 40 -7.51 12.38 -2.31
N GLY A 41 -8.72 12.02 -1.89
CA GLY A 41 -9.98 12.53 -2.42
C GLY A 41 -10.67 11.63 -3.44
N GLU A 42 -10.00 10.61 -4.00
CA GLU A 42 -10.63 9.65 -4.92
C GLU A 42 -11.70 8.79 -4.24
N ARG A 43 -11.55 8.54 -2.94
CA ARG A 43 -12.48 7.75 -2.13
C ARG A 43 -13.41 8.67 -1.33
N ALA A 44 -14.67 8.75 -1.75
CA ALA A 44 -15.66 9.65 -1.15
C ALA A 44 -15.86 9.47 0.37
N LEU A 45 -15.73 8.24 0.88
CA LEU A 45 -15.89 7.91 2.30
C LEU A 45 -14.55 7.85 3.07
N ALA A 46 -13.43 8.03 2.37
CA ALA A 46 -12.09 8.03 2.95
C ALA A 46 -11.22 9.08 2.21
N PRO A 47 -11.52 10.38 2.34
CA PRO A 47 -10.94 11.42 1.51
C PRO A 47 -9.44 11.63 1.73
N LEU A 48 -8.88 11.12 2.83
CA LEU A 48 -7.44 11.18 3.11
C LEU A 48 -6.70 9.88 2.71
N TRP A 49 -7.38 8.93 2.11
CA TRP A 49 -6.80 7.66 1.67
C TRP A 49 -6.12 7.84 0.31
N GLY A 50 -4.80 7.69 0.26
CA GLY A 50 -3.96 7.93 -0.91
C GLY A 50 -2.94 9.05 -0.69
N LEU A 51 -2.04 9.25 -1.65
CA LEU A 51 -1.03 10.31 -1.61
C LEU A 51 -1.63 11.67 -1.97
N ILE A 52 -1.14 12.74 -1.34
CA ILE A 52 -1.60 14.12 -1.58
C ILE A 52 -0.94 14.70 -2.84
N ASP A 53 0.34 14.40 -3.08
CA ASP A 53 1.06 14.78 -4.29
C ASP A 53 1.25 13.58 -5.25
N PRO A 54 0.26 13.27 -6.10
CA PRO A 54 0.38 12.17 -7.06
C PRO A 54 1.37 12.48 -8.19
N SER A 55 1.88 13.72 -8.29
CA SER A 55 2.84 14.11 -9.32
C SER A 55 4.29 13.75 -8.97
N GLY A 56 4.54 13.32 -7.73
CA GLY A 56 5.87 12.93 -7.25
C GLY A 56 6.83 14.09 -7.04
N THR A 57 6.43 15.35 -7.30
CA THR A 57 7.35 16.50 -7.25
C THR A 57 7.84 16.87 -5.85
N ARG A 58 7.12 16.46 -4.80
CA ARG A 58 7.46 16.73 -3.39
C ARG A 58 7.22 15.54 -2.47
N ILE A 59 7.21 14.32 -3.02
CA ILE A 59 7.08 13.10 -2.22
C ILE A 59 8.29 12.97 -1.30
N ASN A 60 8.02 12.76 -0.02
CA ASN A 60 9.04 12.45 0.97
C ASN A 60 8.70 11.15 1.70
N PRO A 61 9.70 10.44 2.25
CA PRO A 61 9.49 9.17 2.93
C PRO A 61 8.50 9.22 4.11
N ASP A 62 8.45 10.33 4.84
CA ASP A 62 7.62 10.46 6.04
C ASP A 62 6.13 10.62 5.70
N GLU A 63 5.82 11.33 4.61
CA GLU A 63 4.48 11.39 4.05
C GLU A 63 4.00 10.00 3.64
N ILE A 64 4.83 9.21 2.95
CA ILE A 64 4.48 7.84 2.55
C ILE A 64 4.17 6.99 3.79
N ARG A 65 5.02 7.03 4.81
CA ARG A 65 4.78 6.29 6.07
C ARG A 65 3.48 6.73 6.73
N ALA A 66 3.24 8.04 6.81
CA ALA A 66 2.02 8.59 7.41
C ALA A 66 0.76 8.16 6.63
N THR A 67 0.80 8.21 5.30
CA THR A 67 -0.30 7.77 4.45
C THR A 67 -0.57 6.28 4.61
N ILE A 68 0.46 5.43 4.62
CA ILE A 68 0.31 3.98 4.83
C ILE A 68 -0.31 3.72 6.21
N GLY A 69 0.25 4.27 7.28
CA GLY A 69 -0.25 4.05 8.64
C GLY A 69 -1.66 4.59 8.89
N TYR A 70 -2.06 5.67 8.20
CA TYR A 70 -3.44 6.15 8.23
C TYR A 70 -4.39 5.23 7.45
N ALA A 71 -3.97 4.83 6.25
CA ALA A 71 -4.79 4.08 5.30
C ALA A 71 -4.99 2.61 5.71
N GLU A 72 -3.97 2.01 6.33
CA GLU A 72 -3.96 0.65 6.84
C GLU A 72 -3.06 0.58 8.10
N PRO A 73 -3.62 0.81 9.31
CA PRO A 73 -2.86 0.80 10.55
C PRO A 73 -2.23 -0.56 10.91
N GLY A 74 -2.66 -1.65 10.27
CA GLY A 74 -2.05 -2.96 10.44
C GLY A 74 -0.77 -3.18 9.62
N LEU A 75 -0.36 -2.24 8.77
CA LEU A 75 0.87 -2.33 7.98
C LEU A 75 2.00 -1.50 8.55
N ASP A 76 3.19 -2.09 8.58
CA ASP A 76 4.44 -1.43 8.92
C ASP A 76 5.30 -1.21 7.68
N ALA A 77 5.59 0.06 7.39
CA ALA A 77 6.55 0.47 6.36
C ALA A 77 7.98 0.48 6.93
N LEU A 78 8.61 -0.69 6.92
CA LEU A 78 9.94 -0.97 7.50
C LEU A 78 11.05 -0.10 6.87
N ARG A 79 11.01 0.07 5.55
CA ARG A 79 11.93 0.92 4.79
C ARG A 79 11.13 1.71 3.76
N VAL A 80 11.47 2.99 3.60
CA VAL A 80 10.94 3.83 2.52
C VAL A 80 12.10 4.65 1.99
N GLU A 81 12.42 4.45 0.72
CA GLU A 81 13.44 5.18 -0.02
C GLU A 81 12.81 5.86 -1.23
N VAL A 82 13.15 7.14 -1.43
CA VAL A 82 12.66 7.95 -2.54
C VAL A 82 13.88 8.41 -3.34
N THR A 83 13.89 8.08 -4.63
CA THR A 83 14.96 8.45 -5.56
C THR A 83 14.38 9.25 -6.71
N GLU A 84 14.77 10.51 -6.81
CA GLU A 84 14.43 11.38 -7.94
C GLU A 84 15.39 11.13 -9.11
N SER A 85 14.85 11.11 -10.32
CA SER A 85 15.61 10.97 -11.56
C SER A 85 15.46 12.20 -12.46
N ASN A 86 16.48 12.46 -13.29
CA ASN A 86 16.54 13.64 -14.18
C ASN A 86 15.54 13.60 -15.35
N ASP A 87 14.69 12.58 -15.42
CA ASP A 87 13.67 12.35 -16.44
C ASP A 87 12.24 12.67 -15.95
N ASN A 88 12.13 13.40 -14.84
CA ASN A 88 10.87 13.72 -14.14
C ASN A 88 10.14 12.49 -13.60
N THR A 89 10.87 11.42 -13.29
CA THR A 89 10.34 10.27 -12.57
C THR A 89 10.86 10.23 -11.14
N VAL A 90 10.04 9.66 -10.27
CA VAL A 90 10.41 9.37 -8.88
C VAL A 90 10.21 7.89 -8.65
N ALA A 91 11.28 7.21 -8.23
CA ALA A 91 11.23 5.83 -7.80
C ALA A 91 11.03 5.79 -6.29
N VAL A 92 10.05 5.02 -5.85
CA VAL A 92 9.78 4.76 -4.43
C VAL A 92 9.97 3.28 -4.18
N ASP A 93 10.90 2.95 -3.28
CA ASP A 93 11.14 1.59 -2.82
C ASP A 93 10.64 1.47 -1.37
N ILE A 94 9.79 0.46 -1.12
CA ILE A 94 9.11 0.26 0.16
C ILE A 94 9.23 -1.21 0.56
N ASP A 95 9.86 -1.44 1.72
CA ASP A 95 9.77 -2.72 2.41
C ASP A 95 8.60 -2.62 3.38
N VAL A 96 7.62 -3.52 3.23
CA VAL A 96 6.39 -3.52 4.03
C VAL A 96 6.10 -4.91 4.57
N ASP A 97 5.58 -4.97 5.79
CA ASP A 97 5.04 -6.18 6.39
C ASP A 97 3.79 -5.86 7.23
N TRP A 98 3.08 -6.90 7.67
CA TRP A 98 2.06 -6.74 8.69
C TRP A 98 2.73 -6.43 10.03
N ALA A 99 2.19 -5.45 10.75
CA ALA A 99 2.63 -5.17 12.10
C ALA A 99 2.47 -6.43 12.94
N SER A 100 3.53 -6.81 13.66
CA SER A 100 3.42 -7.84 14.67
C SER A 100 2.48 -7.31 15.75
N THR A 101 1.26 -7.84 15.80
CA THR A 101 0.49 -7.78 17.04
C THR A 101 1.31 -8.60 18.04
N ASP A 102 2.14 -7.93 18.83
CA ASP A 102 2.44 -8.45 20.16
C ASP A 102 1.07 -8.54 20.84
N ASP A 103 0.45 -9.72 20.72
CA ASP A 103 -0.58 -10.14 21.65
C ASP A 103 0.15 -10.15 23.00
N GLU A 104 0.08 -9.04 23.73
CA GLU A 104 0.36 -9.01 25.16
C GLU A 104 -0.57 -10.06 25.78
N GLU A 105 -0.06 -11.29 25.93
CA GLU A 105 -0.59 -12.29 26.85
C GLU A 105 -0.51 -11.68 28.26
N GLY A 106 -1.58 -10.97 28.64
CA GLY A 106 -1.89 -10.54 29.99
C GLY A 106 -2.95 -11.42 30.63
#